data_AF-A0A933P0H4-F1
#
_entry.id   AF-A0A933P0H4-F1
#
_cell.length_a   1.000
_cell.length_b   1.000
_cell.length_c   1.000
_cell.angle_alpha   90.00
_cell.angle_beta   90.00
_cell.angle_gamma   90.00
#
_symmetry.space_group_name_H-M   'P 1'
#
loop_
_entity.id
_entity.type
_entity.pdbx_description
1 polymer ?
#
loop_
_entity_poly.entity_id
_entity_poly.type
_entity_poly.pdbx_seq_one_letter_code
_entity_poly.pdbx_strand_id
1 'polypeptide(L)'
;MAIAAARQLLLLHPDAGGFHLAPGAHATRALDITSVTGNLVGAETCAVVDPRNNGKIEKDLAKIDAHTELHRYVFFMSPKDPGTERRSKLEHPDHTVQVWSVDVE
;
A
#
# COMPACT_ATOMS: atom_id res chain seq x y z
N MET A 1 -1.84 -7.34 -8.06
CA MET A 1 -1.60 -6.59 -6.80
C MET A 1 -1.97 -5.12 -6.91
N ALA A 2 -1.26 -4.30 -7.69
CA ALA A 2 -1.52 -2.85 -7.74
C ALA A 2 -2.97 -2.50 -8.12
N ILE A 3 -3.59 -3.26 -9.04
CA ILE A 3 -5.02 -3.10 -9.39
C ILE A 3 -5.94 -3.43 -8.20
N ALA A 4 -5.66 -4.51 -7.46
CA ALA A 4 -6.45 -4.90 -6.29
C ALA A 4 -6.32 -3.86 -5.16
N ALA A 5 -5.11 -3.36 -4.92
CA ALA A 5 -4.85 -2.26 -3.99
C ALA A 5 -5.59 -0.99 -4.42
N ALA A 6 -5.52 -0.60 -5.70
CA ALA A 6 -6.23 0.57 -6.22
C ALA A 6 -7.76 0.44 -6.08
N ARG A 7 -8.32 -0.76 -6.31
CA ARG A 7 -9.74 -1.04 -6.06
C ARG A 7 -10.08 -0.81 -4.60
N GLN A 8 -9.28 -1.31 -3.67
CA GLN A 8 -9.50 -1.11 -2.24
C GLN A 8 -9.42 0.38 -1.87
N LEU A 9 -8.47 1.11 -2.43
CA LEU A 9 -8.33 2.55 -2.21
C LEU A 9 -9.51 3.36 -2.76
N LEU A 10 -10.11 2.97 -3.89
CA LEU A 10 -11.33 3.60 -4.41
C LEU A 10 -12.54 3.41 -3.47
N LEU A 11 -12.60 2.28 -2.77
CA LEU A 11 -13.65 2.03 -1.77
C LEU A 11 -13.43 2.87 -0.50
N LEU A 12 -12.17 3.05 -0.09
CA LEU A 12 -11.82 3.82 1.10
C LEU A 12 -11.90 5.33 0.87
N HIS A 13 -11.55 5.80 -0.33
CA HIS A 13 -11.42 7.20 -0.71
C HIS A 13 -12.13 7.49 -2.04
N PRO A 14 -13.47 7.52 -2.05
CA PRO A 14 -14.24 7.85 -3.25
C PRO A 14 -13.97 9.27 -3.78
N ASP A 15 -13.39 10.13 -2.95
CA ASP A 15 -12.99 11.52 -3.22
C ASP A 15 -11.57 11.67 -3.82
N ALA A 16 -10.82 10.57 -3.98
CA ALA A 16 -9.47 10.60 -4.54
C ALA A 16 -9.40 10.99 -6.04
N GLY A 17 -10.54 11.04 -6.73
CA GLY A 17 -10.62 11.37 -8.15
C GLY A 17 -10.01 10.32 -9.09
N GLY A 18 -9.59 9.17 -8.53
CA GLY A 18 -8.86 8.11 -9.22
C GLY A 18 -7.43 7.96 -8.71
N PHE A 19 -6.68 7.02 -9.30
CA PHE A 19 -5.32 6.69 -8.90
C PHE A 19 -4.38 6.54 -10.09
N HIS A 20 -3.18 7.09 -9.96
CA HIS A 20 -2.06 6.76 -10.83
C HIS A 20 -1.37 5.51 -10.30
N LEU A 21 -1.17 4.52 -11.18
CA LEU A 21 -0.43 3.30 -10.87
C LEU A 21 0.92 3.35 -11.57
N ALA A 22 1.99 3.20 -10.81
CA ALA A 22 3.35 3.08 -11.31
C ALA A 22 4.12 1.97 -10.57
N PRO A 23 3.63 0.72 -10.58
CA PRO A 23 4.32 -0.38 -9.92
C PRO A 23 5.62 -0.75 -10.66
N GLY A 24 6.74 -0.87 -9.95
CA GLY A 24 7.97 -1.48 -10.46
C GLY A 24 9.26 -0.71 -10.19
N ALA A 25 10.40 -1.41 -10.24
CA ALA A 25 11.72 -0.88 -9.86
C ALA A 25 12.27 0.26 -10.74
N HIS A 26 11.64 0.54 -11.89
CA HIS A 26 11.99 1.63 -12.80
C HIS A 26 10.85 2.64 -12.96
N ALA A 27 9.92 2.67 -12.00
CA ALA A 27 8.83 3.62 -12.00
C ALA A 27 9.37 5.06 -11.96
N THR A 28 8.78 5.93 -12.78
CA THR A 28 9.08 7.37 -12.80
C THR A 28 8.49 8.13 -11.61
N ARG A 29 7.74 7.43 -10.74
CA ARG A 29 7.10 7.98 -9.54
C ARG A 29 7.73 7.40 -8.29
N ALA A 30 7.69 8.19 -7.21
CA ALA A 30 8.27 7.79 -5.93
C ALA A 30 7.48 6.68 -5.22
N LEU A 31 6.16 6.62 -5.44
CA LEU A 31 5.24 5.63 -4.88
C LEU A 31 4.60 4.78 -5.98
N ASP A 32 4.25 3.54 -5.65
CA ASP A 32 3.56 2.62 -6.55
C ASP A 32 2.15 3.10 -6.92
N ILE A 33 1.46 3.74 -5.97
CA ILE A 33 0.11 4.26 -6.16
C ILE A 33 -0.01 5.66 -5.53
N THR A 34 -0.57 6.60 -6.28
CA THR A 34 -0.88 7.97 -5.78
C THR A 34 -2.25 8.41 -6.27
N SER A 35 -3.03 9.10 -5.43
CA SER A 35 -4.29 9.72 -5.86
C SER A 35 -4.09 10.77 -6.96
N VAL A 36 -5.13 10.97 -7.78
CA VAL A 36 -5.17 12.10 -8.74
C VAL A 36 -5.31 13.41 -8.00
N THR A 37 -6.14 13.44 -6.95
CA THR A 37 -6.19 14.56 -6.00
C THR A 37 -4.85 14.65 -5.26
N GLY A 38 -4.17 15.80 -5.37
CA GLY A 38 -2.82 15.98 -4.82
C GLY A 38 -2.74 15.69 -3.32
N ASN A 39 -1.72 14.92 -2.93
CA ASN A 39 -1.36 14.60 -1.55
C ASN A 39 -2.46 13.93 -0.69
N LEU A 40 -3.53 13.39 -1.28
CA LEU A 40 -4.58 12.72 -0.51
C LEU A 40 -4.16 11.30 -0.10
N VAL A 41 -3.76 10.48 -1.07
CA VAL A 41 -3.47 9.06 -0.85
C VAL A 41 -2.16 8.66 -1.51
N GLY A 42 -1.31 7.97 -0.75
CA GLY A 42 -0.09 7.33 -1.24
C GLY A 42 -0.03 5.87 -0.78
N ALA A 43 0.46 4.98 -1.64
CA ALA A 43 0.66 3.58 -1.25
C ALA A 43 1.86 2.91 -1.92
N GLU A 44 2.46 1.98 -1.18
CA GLU A 44 3.42 0.99 -1.67
C GLU A 44 2.73 -0.37 -1.85
N THR A 45 3.26 -1.17 -2.77
CA THR A 45 2.78 -2.54 -3.00
C THR A 45 3.93 -3.54 -3.06
N CYS A 46 3.82 -4.69 -2.38
CA CYS A 46 4.86 -5.71 -2.43
C CYS A 46 4.36 -7.16 -2.36
N ALA A 47 5.10 -8.07 -2.99
CA ALA A 47 4.84 -9.50 -2.87
C ALA A 47 5.80 -10.11 -1.84
N VAL A 48 5.25 -10.88 -0.89
CA VAL A 48 6.01 -11.56 0.17
C VAL A 48 5.47 -12.98 0.36
N VAL A 49 6.34 -13.93 0.73
CA VAL A 49 5.91 -15.31 1.04
C VAL A 49 5.40 -15.42 2.49
N ASP A 50 6.04 -14.69 3.40
CA ASP A 50 5.59 -14.47 4.77
C ASP A 50 5.82 -12.98 5.07
N PRO A 51 4.80 -12.24 5.52
CA PRO A 51 4.91 -10.81 5.80
C PRO A 51 5.94 -10.47 6.88
N ARG A 52 6.36 -11.44 7.69
CA ARG A 52 7.34 -11.27 8.77
C ARG A 52 8.78 -11.54 8.34
N ASN A 53 8.99 -11.99 7.09
CA ASN A 53 10.31 -12.37 6.61
C ASN A 53 10.95 -11.25 5.77
N ASN A 54 12.28 -11.21 5.78
CA ASN A 54 13.13 -10.33 4.95
C ASN A 54 12.95 -8.81 5.15
N GLY A 55 12.11 -8.40 6.10
CA GLY A 55 11.92 -6.99 6.47
C GLY A 55 11.28 -6.14 5.36
N LYS A 56 10.57 -6.75 4.40
CA LYS A 56 10.09 -6.03 3.21
C LYS A 56 8.96 -5.06 3.58
N ILE A 57 8.02 -5.47 4.43
CA ILE A 57 6.92 -4.61 4.89
C ILE A 57 7.47 -3.46 5.73
N GLU A 58 8.43 -3.72 6.60
CA GLU A 58 9.07 -2.70 7.44
C GLU A 58 9.82 -1.66 6.60
N LYS A 59 10.51 -2.08 5.53
CA LYS A 59 11.14 -1.16 4.58
C LYS A 59 10.12 -0.31 3.84
N ASP A 60 9.01 -0.90 3.41
CA ASP A 60 7.94 -0.17 2.71
C ASP A 60 7.21 0.80 3.65
N LEU A 61 7.02 0.42 4.92
CA LEU A 61 6.51 1.29 5.98
C LEU A 61 7.44 2.49 6.22
N ALA A 62 8.75 2.25 6.35
CA ALA A 62 9.72 3.34 6.51
C ALA A 62 9.77 4.25 5.28
N LYS A 63 9.64 3.67 4.08
CA LYS A 63 9.57 4.43 2.83
C LYS A 63 8.34 5.34 2.84
N ILE A 64 7.13 4.79 2.94
CA ILE A 64 5.87 5.55 2.85
C ILE A 64 5.71 6.56 3.99
N ASP A 65 6.24 6.28 5.18
CA ASP A 65 6.16 7.22 6.31
C ASP A 65 6.93 8.53 6.07
N ALA A 66 7.97 8.50 5.23
CA ALA A 66 8.70 9.69 4.81
C ALA A 66 7.91 10.58 3.82
N HIS A 67 6.75 10.13 3.33
CA HIS A 67 5.91 10.90 2.41
C HIS A 67 4.80 11.67 3.13
N THR A 68 4.28 12.68 2.44
CA THR A 68 3.37 13.69 2.99
C THR A 68 1.89 13.45 2.65
N GLU A 69 1.53 12.34 2.01
CA GLU A 69 0.12 12.05 1.73
C GLU A 69 -0.67 11.87 3.04
N LEU A 70 -1.91 12.37 3.05
CA LEU A 70 -2.78 12.32 4.24
C LEU A 70 -3.10 10.88 4.66
N HIS A 71 -3.39 10.02 3.68
CA HIS A 71 -3.69 8.62 3.89
C HIS A 71 -2.61 7.75 3.23
N ARG A 72 -1.90 6.98 4.05
CA ARG A 72 -0.72 6.22 3.64
C ARG A 72 -0.94 4.73 3.86
N TYR A 73 -0.53 3.94 2.87
CA TYR A 73 -0.82 2.50 2.85
C TYR A 73 0.38 1.67 2.40
N VAL A 74 0.48 0.46 2.94
CA VAL A 74 1.27 -0.62 2.38
C VAL A 74 0.33 -1.77 2.07
N PHE A 75 0.28 -2.18 0.80
CA PHE A 75 -0.45 -3.35 0.36
C PHE A 75 0.51 -4.49 0.07
N PHE A 76 0.19 -5.70 0.52
CA PHE A 76 1.00 -6.86 0.20
C PHE A 76 0.17 -8.05 -0.26
N MET A 77 0.75 -8.91 -1.11
CA MET A 77 0.22 -10.25 -1.36
C MET A 77 1.06 -11.28 -0.60
N SER A 78 0.40 -12.28 -0.01
CA SER A 78 1.06 -13.37 0.71
C SER A 78 0.22 -14.65 0.65
N PRO A 79 0.80 -15.81 0.31
CA PRO A 79 0.10 -17.09 0.44
C PRO A 79 -0.35 -17.41 1.87
N LYS A 80 0.27 -16.79 2.89
CA LYS A 80 -0.10 -16.97 4.31
C LYS A 80 -1.20 -16.04 4.78
N ASP A 81 -1.51 -14.99 4.03
CA ASP A 81 -2.49 -13.97 4.38
C ASP A 81 -3.43 -13.75 3.19
N PRO A 82 -4.20 -14.78 2.77
CA PRO A 82 -5.10 -14.67 1.63
C PRO A 82 -6.20 -13.64 1.89
N GLY A 83 -6.76 -13.12 0.79
CA GLY A 83 -7.85 -12.14 0.85
C GLY A 83 -7.43 -10.69 1.10
N THR A 84 -8.42 -9.81 1.01
CA THR A 84 -8.25 -8.36 1.17
C THR A 84 -8.68 -7.92 2.57
N GLU A 85 -7.72 -7.72 3.47
CA GLU A 85 -7.98 -7.39 4.87
C GLU A 85 -6.90 -6.47 5.45
N ARG A 86 -7.29 -5.57 6.36
CA ARG A 86 -6.35 -4.76 7.12
C ARG A 86 -5.61 -5.62 8.14
N ARG A 87 -4.29 -5.55 8.16
CA ARG A 87 -3.39 -6.29 9.03
C ARG A 87 -2.77 -5.37 10.08
N SER A 88 -3.58 -4.89 11.02
CA SER A 88 -3.16 -3.95 12.07
C SER A 88 -1.96 -4.42 12.91
N LYS A 89 -1.74 -5.73 13.04
CA LYS A 89 -0.58 -6.30 13.73
C LYS A 89 0.76 -6.05 13.03
N LEU A 90 0.74 -5.68 11.74
CA LEU A 90 1.92 -5.34 10.95
C LEU A 90 2.14 -3.83 10.87
N GLU A 91 1.24 -3.02 11.44
CA GLU A 91 1.36 -1.56 11.47
C GLU A 91 2.30 -1.13 12.60
N HIS A 92 2.99 -0.01 12.39
CA HIS A 92 3.80 0.58 13.47
C HIS A 92 2.87 1.42 14.37
N PRO A 93 2.90 1.26 15.70
CA PRO A 93 1.96 1.92 16.61
C PRO A 93 2.04 3.44 16.59
N ASP A 94 3.21 3.99 16.28
CA ASP A 94 3.44 5.44 16.23
C ASP A 94 3.15 6.07 14.85
N HIS A 95 2.77 5.26 13.85
CA HIS A 95 2.61 5.70 12.47
C HIS A 95 1.14 5.61 12.04
N THR A 96 0.72 6.48 11.13
CA THR A 96 -0.65 6.47 10.58
C THR A 96 -0.82 5.57 9.36
N VAL A 97 0.24 4.83 9.00
CA VAL A 97 0.27 3.98 7.80
C VAL A 97 -0.53 2.70 8.05
N GLN A 98 -1.48 2.40 7.16
CA GLN A 98 -2.25 1.16 7.24
C GLN A 98 -1.60 0.06 6.41
N VAL A 99 -1.59 -1.16 6.94
CA VAL A 99 -1.07 -2.34 6.24
C VAL A 99 -2.25 -3.23 5.85
N TRP A 100 -2.29 -3.66 4.59
CA TRP A 100 -3.37 -4.47 4.04
C TRP A 100 -2.82 -5.67 3.26
N SER A 101 -3.39 -6.85 3.48
CA SER A 101 -3.25 -7.95 2.53
C SER A 101 -4.20 -7.70 1.35
N VAL A 102 -3.81 -8.12 0.15
CA VAL A 102 -4.66 -8.10 -1.05
C VAL A 102 -4.50 -9.40 -1.82
N ASP A 103 -5.61 -9.84 -2.42
CA ASP A 103 -5.62 -10.97 -3.33
C ASP A 103 -5.81 -10.51 -4.78
N VAL A 104 -5.38 -11.36 -5.71
CA VAL A 104 -5.67 -11.22 -7.14
C VAL A 104 -6.49 -12.43 -7.51
N GLU A 105 -7.81 -12.32 -7.30
CA GLU A 105 -8.78 -13.22 -7.94
C GLU A 105 -8.69 -13.13 -9.47
#